data_AF-S7SXJ9-F1
#
_entry.id   AF-S7SXJ9-F1
#
_cell.length_a   1.000
_cell.length_b   1.000
_cell.length_c   1.000
_cell.angle_alpha   90.00
_cell.angle_beta   90.00
_cell.angle_gamma   90.00
#
_symmetry.space_group_name_H-M   'P 1'
#
loop_
_entity.id
_entity.type
_entity.pdbx_description
1 polymer ?
#
loop_
_entity_poly.entity_id
_entity_poly.type
_entity_poly.pdbx_seq_one_letter_code
_entity_poly.pdbx_strand_id
1 'polypeptide(L)'
;MAAQADRYEAVLAQYGLRPERMEQRGKAVKVYTNRGVFALKTLESEQEAAAVWQSLQHGGPRCLPLYLTRRRSLFATEGGRLYYLQAWHDGESKVEKDAVDAFF
;
A
#
# COMPACT_ATOMS: atom_id res chain seq x y z
N MET A 1 22.78 -1.03 -1.94
CA MET A 1 21.49 -1.44 -1.31
C MET A 1 20.72 -0.30 -0.63
N ALA A 2 21.29 0.91 -0.46
CA ALA A 2 20.60 2.05 0.16
C ALA A 2 19.52 2.73 -0.72
N ALA A 3 19.70 2.72 -2.05
CA ALA A 3 18.81 3.43 -2.99
C ALA A 3 17.35 2.93 -3.01
N GLN A 4 17.11 1.65 -2.68
CA GLN A 4 15.75 1.10 -2.68
C GLN A 4 14.99 1.52 -1.40
N ALA A 5 15.67 1.49 -0.25
CA ALA A 5 15.07 1.87 1.03
C ALA A 5 14.70 3.37 1.03
N ASP A 6 15.63 4.22 0.58
CA ASP A 6 15.42 5.66 0.44
C ASP A 6 14.21 5.98 -0.47
N ARG A 7 14.09 5.26 -1.59
CA ARG A 7 12.94 5.37 -2.50
C ARG A 7 11.62 4.98 -1.81
N TYR A 8 11.60 3.90 -1.04
CA TYR A 8 10.39 3.49 -0.32
C TYR A 8 10.03 4.47 0.80
N GLU A 9 11.02 5.05 1.48
CA GLU A 9 10.80 6.11 2.46
C GLU A 9 10.15 7.34 1.83
N ALA A 10 10.65 7.79 0.67
CA ALA A 10 10.06 8.88 -0.09
C ALA A 10 8.62 8.59 -0.51
N VAL A 11 8.34 7.37 -0.99
CA VAL A 11 6.98 6.92 -1.33
C VAL A 11 6.07 6.91 -0.10
N LEU A 12 6.51 6.35 1.03
CA LEU A 12 5.73 6.28 2.26
C LEU A 12 5.46 7.65 2.86
N ALA A 13 6.39 8.60 2.71
CA ALA A 13 6.19 9.98 3.12
C ALA A 13 5.05 10.66 2.34
N GLN A 14 4.81 10.29 1.07
CA GLN A 14 3.65 10.77 0.31
C GLN A 14 2.32 10.25 0.87
N TYR A 15 2.31 9.05 1.46
CA TYR A 15 1.18 8.51 2.25
C TYR A 15 1.15 9.04 3.68
N GLY A 16 2.14 9.85 4.06
CA GLY A 16 2.26 10.40 5.40
C GLY A 16 2.61 9.38 6.47
N LEU A 17 3.27 8.29 6.07
CA LEU A 17 3.77 7.24 6.93
C LEU A 17 5.29 7.37 7.09
N ARG A 18 5.79 6.89 8.22
CA ARG A 18 7.23 6.74 8.47
C ARG A 18 7.52 5.27 8.77
N PRO A 19 8.35 4.60 7.97
CA PRO A 19 8.70 3.21 8.24
C PRO A 19 9.60 3.11 9.47
N GLU A 20 9.30 2.15 10.33
CA GLU A 20 10.18 1.71 11.43
C GLU A 20 10.97 0.47 11.02
N ARG A 21 10.33 -0.42 10.25
CA ARG A 21 10.95 -1.61 9.66
C ARG A 21 10.30 -1.93 8.32
N MET A 22 11.09 -2.45 7.39
CA MET A 22 10.61 -2.91 6.09
C MET A 22 11.13 -4.32 5.81
N GLU A 23 10.25 -5.19 5.32
CA GLU A 23 10.60 -6.57 4.97
C GLU A 23 10.05 -6.92 3.58
N GLN A 24 10.91 -7.43 2.70
CA GLN A 24 10.47 -7.93 1.40
C GLN A 24 9.66 -9.22 1.59
N ARG A 25 8.45 -9.26 1.03
CA ARG A 25 7.53 -10.41 1.03
C ARG A 25 6.97 -10.63 -0.37
N GLY A 26 7.67 -11.46 -1.14
CA GLY A 26 7.35 -11.66 -2.56
C GLY A 26 7.41 -10.34 -3.33
N LYS A 27 6.34 -10.00 -4.04
CA LYS A 27 6.22 -8.75 -4.83
C LYS A 27 5.84 -7.51 -4.00
N ALA A 28 5.55 -7.67 -2.71
CA ALA A 28 5.21 -6.59 -1.80
C ALA A 28 6.30 -6.36 -0.76
N VAL A 29 6.39 -5.14 -0.25
CA VAL A 29 7.19 -4.82 0.93
C VAL A 29 6.23 -4.66 2.09
N LYS A 30 6.42 -5.46 3.14
CA LYS A 30 5.71 -5.33 4.41
C LYS A 30 6.38 -4.19 5.19
N VAL A 31 5.63 -3.13 5.45
CA VAL A 31 6.09 -1.91 6.08
C VAL A 31 5.47 -1.82 7.47
N TYR A 32 6.31 -1.86 8.49
CA TYR A 32 5.92 -1.65 9.88
C TYR A 32 6.04 -0.16 10.20
N THR A 33 4.96 0.40 10.74
CA THR A 33 4.89 1.81 11.15
C THR A 33 4.16 1.92 12.48
N ASN A 34 4.28 3.09 13.11
CA ASN A 34 3.55 3.40 14.33
C ASN A 34 2.02 3.52 14.14
N ARG A 35 1.53 3.49 12.89
CA ARG A 35 0.10 3.53 12.53
C ARG A 35 -0.45 2.17 12.08
N GLY A 36 0.38 1.13 12.08
CA GLY A 36 0.02 -0.20 11.62
C GLY A 36 0.99 -0.77 10.60
N VAL A 37 0.62 -1.92 10.06
CA VAL A 37 1.42 -2.66 9.10
C VAL A 37 0.78 -2.59 7.72
N PHE A 38 1.57 -2.22 6.72
CA PHE A 38 1.10 -1.98 5.36
C PHE A 38 1.84 -2.86 4.36
N ALA A 39 1.18 -3.17 3.26
CA ALA A 39 1.81 -3.74 2.09
C ALA A 39 2.02 -2.63 1.05
N LEU A 40 3.28 -2.27 0.82
CA LEU A 40 3.68 -1.41 -0.28
C LEU A 40 3.93 -2.26 -1.52
N LYS A 41 3.20 -1.98 -2.60
CA LYS A 41 3.36 -2.70 -3.87
C LYS A 41 3.80 -1.73 -4.96
N THR A 42 4.75 -2.19 -5.75
CA THR A 42 5.24 -1.46 -6.93
C THR A 42 4.44 -1.92 -8.14
N LEU A 43 4.06 -0.98 -9.00
CA LEU A 43 3.46 -1.23 -10.30
C LEU A 43 4.56 -1.10 -11.35
N GLU A 44 4.72 -2.12 -12.18
CA GLU A 44 5.76 -2.16 -13.21
C GLU A 44 5.29 -1.49 -14.51
N SER A 45 3.97 -1.29 -14.68
CA SER A 45 3.38 -0.68 -15.87
C SER A 45 2.11 0.12 -15.57
N GLU A 46 1.76 1.03 -16.49
CA GLU A 46 0.47 1.74 -16.46
C GLU A 46 -0.72 0.78 -16.61
N GLN A 47 -0.55 -0.35 -17.31
CA GLN A 47 -1.58 -1.38 -17.42
C GLN A 47 -1.89 -2.03 -16.06
N GLU A 48 -0.89 -2.28 -15.23
CA GLU A 48 -1.12 -2.76 -13.87
C GLU A 48 -1.83 -1.71 -13.00
N ALA A 49 -1.47 -0.43 -13.15
CA ALA A 49 -2.15 0.65 -12.45
C ALA A 49 -3.63 0.73 -12.84
N ALA A 50 -3.94 0.61 -14.14
CA ALA A 50 -5.30 0.56 -14.65
C ALA A 50 -6.07 -0.66 -14.12
N ALA A 51 -5.44 -1.84 -14.06
CA ALA A 51 -6.05 -3.05 -13.52
C ALA A 51 -6.37 -2.90 -12.02
N VAL A 52 -5.48 -2.28 -11.24
CA VAL A 52 -5.74 -1.98 -9.82
C VAL A 52 -6.90 -0.98 -9.68
N TRP A 53 -6.93 0.07 -10.48
CA TRP A 53 -8.02 1.05 -10.49
C TRP A 53 -9.36 0.40 -10.86
N GLN A 54 -9.39 -0.43 -11.92
CA GLN A 54 -10.59 -1.17 -12.32
C GLN A 54 -11.04 -2.14 -11.22
N SER A 55 -10.10 -2.84 -10.57
CA SER A 55 -10.42 -3.74 -9.47
C SER A 55 -11.01 -3.01 -8.28
N LEU A 56 -10.61 -1.77 -8.01
CA LEU A 56 -11.24 -0.93 -6.99
C LEU A 56 -12.65 -0.49 -7.36
N GLN A 57 -12.87 -0.09 -8.62
CA GLN A 57 -14.19 0.38 -9.08
C GLN A 57 -15.23 -0.73 -9.18
N HIS A 58 -14.81 -1.90 -9.66
CA HIS A 58 -15.68 -3.05 -9.89
C HIS A 58 -15.58 -4.09 -8.77
N GLY A 59 -14.69 -3.85 -7.80
CA GLY A 59 -14.52 -4.68 -6.64
C GLY A 59 -15.75 -4.61 -5.76
N GLY A 60 -16.40 -5.76 -5.57
CA GLY A 60 -17.40 -5.89 -4.52
C GLY A 60 -16.80 -5.68 -3.12
N PRO A 61 -17.57 -5.88 -2.05
CA PRO A 61 -17.15 -5.62 -0.65
C PRO A 61 -15.91 -6.40 -0.15
N ARG A 62 -15.31 -7.25 -0.99
CA ARG A 62 -14.05 -7.96 -0.72
C ARG A 62 -12.80 -7.24 -1.25
N CYS A 63 -12.97 -6.18 -2.03
CA CYS A 63 -11.83 -5.39 -2.51
C CYS A 63 -11.32 -4.54 -1.37
N LEU A 64 -10.10 -4.81 -0.91
CA LEU A 64 -9.50 -4.11 0.21
C LEU A 64 -9.30 -2.63 -0.16
N PRO A 65 -9.68 -1.69 0.72
CA PRO A 65 -9.47 -0.28 0.46
C PRO A 65 -7.97 0.02 0.33
N LEU A 66 -7.62 0.79 -0.70
CA LEU A 66 -6.28 1.33 -0.85
C LEU A 66 -6.19 2.65 -0.12
N TYR A 67 -5.04 2.89 0.50
CA TYR A 67 -4.77 4.16 1.17
C TYR A 67 -4.46 5.24 0.13
N LEU A 68 -4.98 6.44 0.35
CA LEU A 68 -4.67 7.61 -0.45
C LEU A 68 -3.41 8.30 0.08
N THR A 69 -2.65 8.88 -0.84
CA THR A 69 -1.61 9.85 -0.50
C THR A 69 -2.19 11.09 0.17
N ARG A 70 -1.34 11.90 0.80
CA ARG A 70 -1.71 13.23 1.33
C ARG A 70 -2.33 14.15 0.28
N ARG A 71 -2.05 13.92 -1.00
CA ARG A 71 -2.64 14.66 -2.13
C ARG A 71 -3.95 14.05 -2.66
N ARG A 72 -4.50 13.06 -1.97
CA ARG A 72 -5.70 12.31 -2.34
C ARG A 72 -5.57 11.51 -3.64
N SER A 73 -4.35 11.19 -4.06
CA SER A 73 -4.06 10.24 -5.15
C SER A 73 -3.92 8.83 -4.61
N LEU A 74 -4.45 7.82 -5.29
CA LEU A 74 -4.24 6.40 -4.94
C LEU A 74 -2.79 5.96 -5.11
N PHE A 75 -2.16 6.44 -6.17
CA PHE A 75 -0.79 6.08 -6.51
C PHE A 75 0.19 7.15 -6.06
N ALA A 76 1.25 6.73 -5.40
CA ALA A 76 2.45 7.54 -5.21
C ALA A 76 3.41 7.31 -6.38
N THR A 77 4.17 8.34 -6.74
CA THR A 77 5.15 8.29 -7.82
C THR A 77 6.53 8.50 -7.24
N GLU A 78 7.50 7.66 -7.61
CA GLU A 78 8.89 7.90 -7.28
C GLU A 78 9.78 7.25 -8.34
N GLY A 79 10.78 7.98 -8.85
CA GLY A 79 11.75 7.49 -9.85
C GLY A 79 11.12 6.86 -11.11
N GLY A 80 9.99 7.39 -11.58
CA GLY A 80 9.27 6.89 -12.76
C GLY A 80 8.48 5.60 -12.55
N ARG A 81 8.28 5.16 -11.29
CA ARG A 81 7.42 4.02 -10.95
C ARG A 81 6.23 4.47 -10.12
N LEU A 82 5.14 3.73 -10.24
CA LEU A 82 3.93 3.91 -9.44
C LEU A 82 3.91 2.91 -8.28
N TYR A 83 3.36 3.36 -7.17
CA TYR A 83 3.24 2.58 -5.94
C TYR A 83 1.84 2.73 -5.40
N TYR A 84 1.35 1.67 -4.76
CA TYR A 84 0.11 1.73 -3.99
C TYR A 84 0.26 1.05 -2.64
N LEU A 85 -0.57 1.49 -1.69
CA LEU A 85 -0.52 1.05 -0.32
C LEU A 85 -1.85 0.40 0.09
N GLN A 86 -1.76 -0.76 0.73
CA GLN A 86 -2.89 -1.45 1.35
C GLN A 86 -2.54 -1.86 2.77
N ALA A 87 -3.55 -2.12 3.60
CA ALA A 87 -3.34 -2.74 4.91
C ALA A 87 -2.72 -4.14 4.72
N TRP A 88 -1.76 -4.49 5.57
CA TRP A 88 -1.24 -5.86 5.59
C TRP A 88 -2.17 -6.74 6.42
N HIS A 89 -2.77 -7.76 5.81
CA HIS A 89 -3.50 -8.80 6.52
C HIS A 89 -2.59 -10.00 6.69
N ASP A 90 -2.29 -10.37 7.93
CA ASP A 90 -1.59 -11.62 8.21
C ASP A 90 -2.58 -12.75 7.92
N GLY A 91 -2.34 -13.45 6.81
CA GLY A 91 -3.19 -14.53 6.35
C GLY A 91 -3.02 -15.77 7.19
N GLU A 92 -3.35 -15.70 8.48
CA GLU A 92 -3.51 -16.82 9.42
C GLU A 92 -4.10 -16.34 10.75
N SER A 93 -5.31 -15.77 10.70
CA SER A 93 -6.23 -15.76 11.83
C SER A 93 -7.64 -15.65 11.27
N LYS A 94 -8.48 -16.60 11.68
CA LYS A 94 -9.93 -16.66 11.46
C LYS A 94 -10.57 -15.28 11.25
N VAL A 95 -11.50 -15.28 10.29
CA VAL A 95 -12.64 -14.36 10.22
C VAL A 95 -13.12 -13.97 11.62
N GLU A 96 -12.81 -12.76 12.03
CA GLU A 96 -13.57 -11.96 12.98
C GLU A 96 -13.42 -10.53 12.43
N LYS A 97 -14.28 -10.13 11.49
CA LYS A 97 -15.50 -9.35 11.80
C LYS A 97 -15.28 -8.42 13.01
N ASP A 98 -14.30 -7.53 12.92
CA ASP A 98 -14.41 -6.21 13.55
C ASP A 98 -13.33 -5.26 13.00
N ALA A 99 -13.56 -3.95 13.11
CA ALA A 99 -12.76 -2.86 12.57
C ALA A 99 -12.84 -2.61 11.05
N VAL A 100 -14.06 -2.36 10.57
CA VAL A 100 -14.26 -1.20 9.70
C VAL A 100 -14.33 0.03 10.61
N ASP A 101 -13.20 0.47 11.13
CA ASP A 101 -13.07 1.88 11.48
C ASP A 101 -12.53 2.57 10.22
N ALA A 102 -13.50 2.93 9.37
CA ALA A 102 -13.26 3.82 8.27
C ALA A 102 -12.84 5.16 8.85
N PHE A 103 -11.54 5.39 8.98
CA PHE A 103 -10.99 6.72 9.19
C PHE A 103 -11.23 7.55 7.92
N PHE A 104 -12.37 8.22 7.89
CA PHE A 104 -12.64 9.41 7.08
C PHE A 104 -12.23 10.67 7.85
#